data_AF-A0A2H0UNI0-F1
#
_entry.id   AF-A0A2H0UNI0-F1
#
_cell.length_a   1.000
_cell.length_b   1.000
_cell.length_c   1.000
_cell.angle_alpha   90.00
_cell.angle_beta   90.00
_cell.angle_gamma   90.00
#
_symmetry.space_group_name_H-M   'P 1'
#
loop_
_entity.id
_entity.type
_entity.pdbx_description
1 polymer ?
#
loop_
_entity_poly.entity_id
_entity_poly.type
_entity_poly.pdbx_seq_one_letter_code
_entity_poly.pdbx_strand_id
1 'polypeptide(L)'
;MEEQKTKISLPISIVIGAIVIGGAIVYSNQPKSDLPAENIYLAIAEKLDLDIKQFKTCTETQKYKDEVNKDYEDGIALGVNATPANYINGRPLIGAYPFDAFKTIIEEELLNPSEFDASMAETDYVLGDPNAPVLMVEFGDYQCPFCAQLFREAEHDIIVQYVNTGKVKLVYRDYPLYAKHPAALPAALAAECAGEQGAYWQYHDALFENQNKL
;
A
#
# COMPACT_ATOMS: atom_id res chain seq x y z
N MET A 1 -53.83 -30.44 -32.61
CA MET A 1 -53.57 -31.03 -33.94
C MET A 1 -52.60 -30.05 -34.59
N GLU A 2 -51.34 -30.35 -34.85
CA GLU A 2 -50.79 -31.60 -35.42
C GLU A 2 -49.28 -31.72 -35.11
N GLU A 3 -48.83 -32.97 -35.03
CA GLU A 3 -47.50 -33.54 -34.76
C GLU A 3 -46.32 -32.88 -35.51
N GLN A 4 -45.20 -32.58 -34.85
CA GLN A 4 -44.07 -33.48 -34.53
C GLN A 4 -43.36 -34.09 -35.77
N LYS A 5 -42.14 -33.60 -36.07
CA LYS A 5 -41.08 -34.42 -36.68
C LYS A 5 -39.77 -34.28 -35.93
N THR A 6 -39.37 -35.42 -35.41
CA THR A 6 -38.19 -35.76 -34.62
C THR A 6 -36.93 -35.85 -35.50
N LYS A 7 -35.78 -35.35 -35.02
CA LYS A 7 -34.47 -35.97 -35.26
C LYS A 7 -33.62 -35.86 -34.00
N ILE A 8 -33.22 -37.04 -33.51
CA ILE A 8 -32.40 -37.31 -32.33
C ILE A 8 -30.93 -37.48 -32.79
N SER A 9 -29.97 -36.99 -31.99
CA SER A 9 -28.76 -37.72 -31.52
C SER A 9 -27.55 -36.81 -31.20
N LEU A 10 -27.46 -36.34 -29.94
CA LEU A 10 -26.36 -36.39 -28.93
C LEU A 10 -24.85 -36.25 -29.34
N PRO A 11 -23.92 -35.95 -28.40
CA PRO A 11 -23.71 -34.69 -27.67
C PRO A 11 -22.20 -34.28 -27.61
N ILE A 12 -21.85 -33.01 -27.41
CA ILE A 12 -20.58 -32.66 -26.76
C ILE A 12 -20.87 -31.61 -25.70
N SER A 13 -20.94 -32.09 -24.47
CA SER A 13 -20.92 -31.30 -23.25
C SER A 13 -19.59 -30.55 -23.16
N ILE A 14 -19.62 -29.24 -23.00
CA ILE A 14 -18.72 -28.56 -22.07
C ILE A 14 -19.57 -27.56 -21.29
N VAL A 15 -20.07 -28.06 -20.16
CA VAL A 15 -20.48 -27.24 -19.02
C VAL A 15 -19.19 -26.84 -18.33
N ILE A 16 -18.82 -25.55 -18.34
CA ILE A 16 -17.92 -25.02 -17.31
C ILE A 16 -18.83 -24.34 -16.30
N GLY A 17 -19.22 -25.14 -15.31
CA GLY A 17 -20.00 -24.68 -14.17
C GLY A 17 -19.13 -23.83 -13.25
N ALA A 18 -19.74 -22.77 -12.71
CA ALA A 18 -19.28 -22.17 -11.47
C ALA A 18 -19.35 -23.24 -10.37
N ILE A 19 -18.21 -23.55 -9.75
CA ILE A 19 -18.14 -24.29 -8.51
C ILE A 19 -17.74 -23.29 -7.43
N VAL A 20 -18.72 -22.91 -6.61
CA VAL A 20 -18.49 -22.34 -5.28
C VAL A 20 -18.45 -23.51 -4.32
N ILE A 21 -17.27 -23.85 -3.80
CA ILE A 21 -17.10 -24.69 -2.62
C ILE A 21 -16.07 -23.99 -1.73
N GLY A 22 -16.44 -23.77 -0.46
CA GLY A 22 -15.67 -23.00 0.50
C GLY A 22 -14.33 -23.62 0.90
N GLY A 23 -13.49 -22.78 1.49
CA GLY A 23 -12.26 -23.16 2.18
C GLY A 23 -11.00 -22.83 1.37
N ALA A 24 -10.27 -21.82 1.85
CA ALA A 24 -9.00 -21.30 1.33
C ALA A 24 -9.06 -20.62 -0.04
N ILE A 25 -8.93 -19.29 -0.04
CA ILE A 25 -8.30 -18.59 -1.15
C ILE A 25 -6.87 -19.15 -1.21
N VAL A 26 -6.67 -20.14 -2.08
CA VAL A 26 -5.34 -20.52 -2.51
C VAL A 26 -4.86 -19.36 -3.36
N TYR A 27 -4.05 -18.47 -2.77
CA TYR A 27 -3.24 -17.55 -3.55
C TYR A 27 -2.45 -18.41 -4.53
N SER A 28 -2.83 -18.32 -5.81
CA SER A 28 -2.12 -18.99 -6.88
C SER A 28 -0.65 -18.65 -6.75
N ASN A 29 0.22 -19.67 -6.69
CA ASN A 29 1.66 -19.53 -6.86
C ASN A 29 1.92 -18.85 -8.22
N GLN A 30 2.01 -17.52 -8.21
CA GLN A 30 2.50 -16.74 -9.33
C GLN A 30 4.02 -16.92 -9.40
N PRO A 31 4.61 -17.16 -10.57
CA PRO A 31 6.06 -17.12 -10.72
C PRO A 31 6.54 -15.72 -10.33
N LYS A 32 7.62 -15.64 -9.53
CA LYS A 32 8.29 -14.35 -9.22
C LYS A 32 8.58 -13.64 -10.53
N SER A 33 7.77 -12.63 -10.87
CA SER A 33 7.82 -11.94 -12.15
C SER A 33 9.00 -10.97 -12.10
N ASP A 34 10.12 -11.33 -12.74
CA ASP A 34 11.22 -10.43 -12.99
C ASP A 34 10.76 -9.32 -13.94
N LEU A 35 10.28 -8.20 -13.37
CA LEU A 35 9.98 -6.98 -14.12
C LEU A 35 11.27 -6.50 -14.81
N PRO A 36 11.21 -6.09 -16.10
CA PRO A 36 12.38 -5.62 -16.85
C PRO A 36 12.97 -4.35 -16.20
N ALA A 37 14.29 -4.25 -16.19
CA ALA A 37 15.04 -3.24 -15.44
C ALA A 37 15.02 -1.82 -16.04
N GLU A 38 14.42 -1.59 -17.22
CA GLU A 38 14.57 -0.31 -17.94
C GLU A 38 13.73 0.83 -17.33
N ASN A 39 12.60 0.50 -16.68
CA ASN A 39 11.86 1.42 -15.81
C ASN A 39 10.96 0.62 -14.85
N ILE A 40 11.41 0.45 -13.60
CA ILE A 40 10.67 -0.33 -12.60
C ILE A 40 9.29 0.25 -12.30
N TYR A 41 9.13 1.58 -12.33
CA TYR A 41 7.85 2.23 -12.04
C TYR A 41 6.77 1.85 -13.07
N LEU A 42 7.10 1.92 -14.36
CA LEU A 42 6.18 1.49 -15.41
C LEU A 42 5.87 0.00 -15.34
N ALA A 43 6.87 -0.82 -15.02
CA ALA A 43 6.69 -2.26 -14.93
C ALA A 43 5.76 -2.65 -13.78
N ILE A 44 5.82 -1.94 -12.64
CA ILE A 44 4.86 -2.09 -11.54
C ILE A 44 3.46 -1.65 -12.00
N ALA A 45 3.34 -0.47 -12.64
CA ALA A 45 2.06 0.04 -13.13
C ALA A 45 1.37 -0.92 -14.13
N GLU A 46 2.14 -1.50 -15.07
CA GLU A 46 1.65 -2.50 -16.02
C GLU A 46 1.18 -3.78 -15.32
N LYS A 47 1.93 -4.24 -14.31
CA LYS A 47 1.57 -5.43 -13.54
C LYS A 47 0.28 -5.23 -12.73
N LEU A 48 0.00 -4.01 -12.30
CA LEU A 48 -1.21 -3.63 -11.56
C LEU A 48 -2.39 -3.24 -12.48
N ASP A 49 -2.25 -3.40 -13.80
CA ASP A 49 -3.28 -3.09 -14.80
C ASP A 49 -3.74 -1.61 -14.75
N LEU A 50 -2.81 -0.70 -14.47
CA LEU A 50 -3.08 0.74 -14.47
C LEU A 50 -3.20 1.31 -15.89
N ASP A 51 -3.91 2.42 -16.06
CA ASP A 51 -3.85 3.21 -17.29
C ASP A 51 -2.45 3.83 -17.42
N ILE A 52 -1.62 3.20 -18.26
CA ILE A 52 -0.22 3.58 -18.46
C ILE A 52 -0.08 4.97 -19.07
N LYS A 53 -1.04 5.42 -19.88
CA LYS A 53 -0.98 6.76 -20.47
C LYS A 53 -1.25 7.81 -19.39
N GLN A 54 -2.27 7.58 -18.57
CA GLN A 54 -2.57 8.44 -17.41
C GLN A 54 -1.39 8.45 -16.44
N PHE A 55 -0.89 7.27 -16.06
CA PHE A 55 0.23 7.11 -15.13
C PHE A 55 1.50 7.84 -15.60
N LYS A 56 1.89 7.68 -16.86
CA LYS A 56 3.02 8.41 -17.46
C LYS A 56 2.80 9.92 -17.41
N THR A 57 1.62 10.37 -17.80
CA THR A 57 1.29 11.80 -17.76
C THR A 57 1.38 12.35 -16.34
N CYS A 58 0.85 11.63 -15.36
CA CYS A 58 0.88 12.01 -13.96
C CYS A 58 2.31 12.12 -13.41
N THR A 59 3.15 11.12 -13.69
CA THR A 59 4.55 11.09 -13.22
C THR A 59 5.44 12.11 -13.94
N GLU A 60 5.31 12.25 -15.26
CA GLU A 60 6.08 13.23 -16.07
C GLU A 60 5.74 14.68 -15.72
N THR A 61 4.46 14.96 -15.43
CA THR A 61 4.02 16.30 -15.00
C THR A 61 4.27 16.56 -13.51
N GLN A 62 4.72 15.55 -12.77
CA GLN A 62 4.87 15.59 -11.31
C GLN A 62 3.59 16.11 -10.62
N LYS A 63 2.43 15.62 -11.06
CA LYS A 63 1.11 16.11 -10.64
C LYS A 63 0.94 16.22 -9.12
N TYR A 64 1.51 15.26 -8.38
CA TYR A 64 1.40 15.15 -6.92
C TYR A 64 2.62 15.71 -6.15
N LYS A 65 3.46 16.52 -6.80
CA LYS A 65 4.63 17.12 -6.13
C LYS A 65 4.26 17.96 -4.91
N ASP A 66 3.17 18.70 -5.00
CA ASP A 66 2.71 19.54 -3.89
C ASP A 66 2.21 18.69 -2.71
N GLU A 67 1.62 17.52 -2.97
CA GLU A 67 1.22 16.56 -1.93
C GLU A 67 2.46 15.95 -1.25
N VAL A 68 3.44 15.47 -2.03
CA VAL A 68 4.70 14.94 -1.48
C VAL A 68 5.47 16.01 -0.68
N ASN A 69 5.45 17.27 -1.13
CA ASN A 69 6.06 18.37 -0.37
C ASN A 69 5.28 18.65 0.92
N LYS A 70 3.95 18.59 0.88
CA LYS A 70 3.11 18.76 2.05
C LYS A 70 3.40 17.68 3.09
N ASP A 71 3.49 16.41 2.70
CA ASP A 71 3.87 15.32 3.61
C ASP A 71 5.24 15.54 4.25
N TYR A 72 6.21 15.95 3.43
CA TYR A 72 7.55 16.30 3.92
C TYR A 72 7.52 17.44 4.95
N GLU A 73 6.75 18.51 4.68
CA GLU A 73 6.59 19.65 5.59
C GLU A 73 5.84 19.28 6.88
N ASP A 74 4.79 18.46 6.78
CA ASP A 74 4.05 17.92 7.93
C ASP A 74 4.99 17.09 8.81
N GLY A 75 5.85 16.25 8.22
CA GLY A 75 6.87 15.49 8.93
C GLY A 75 7.86 16.40 9.67
N ILE A 76 8.37 17.45 9.00
CA ILE A 76 9.25 18.45 9.64
C ILE A 76 8.55 19.12 10.83
N ALA A 77 7.28 19.50 10.68
CA ALA A 77 6.50 20.13 11.74
C ALA A 77 6.30 19.22 12.96
N LEU A 78 6.23 17.91 12.74
CA LEU A 78 6.15 16.87 13.78
C LEU A 78 7.51 16.46 14.36
N GLY A 79 8.61 17.04 13.86
CA GLY A 79 9.97 16.77 14.32
C GLY A 79 10.61 15.51 13.71
N VAL A 80 10.09 15.02 12.59
CA VAL A 80 10.74 13.93 11.83
C VAL A 80 12.12 14.40 11.37
N ASN A 81 13.15 13.60 11.69
CA ASN A 81 14.53 13.88 11.30
C ASN A 81 15.25 12.66 10.69
N ALA A 82 14.56 11.52 10.63
CA ALA A 82 15.01 10.27 10.06
C ALA A 82 13.78 9.42 9.68
N THR A 83 13.95 8.52 8.71
CA THR A 83 12.92 7.57 8.30
C THR A 83 13.35 6.12 8.59
N PRO A 84 12.41 5.20 8.88
CA PRO A 84 10.98 5.46 9.05
C PRO A 84 10.70 6.17 10.37
N ALA A 85 9.68 7.03 10.41
CA ALA A 85 9.21 7.68 11.62
C ALA A 85 7.70 7.43 11.78
N ASN A 86 7.34 6.72 12.85
CA ASN A 86 5.96 6.30 13.07
C ASN A 86 5.32 7.12 14.18
N TYR A 87 4.04 7.46 14.03
CA TYR A 87 3.23 8.12 15.05
C TYR A 87 1.95 7.32 15.24
N ILE A 88 1.75 6.76 16.44
CA ILE A 88 0.57 5.97 16.78
C ILE A 88 -0.27 6.82 17.74
N ASN A 89 -1.39 7.36 17.25
CA ASN A 89 -2.16 8.41 17.95
C ASN A 89 -1.26 9.55 18.46
N GLY A 90 -0.30 9.99 17.63
CA GLY A 90 0.66 11.04 17.97
C GLY A 90 1.85 10.60 18.82
N ARG A 91 1.89 9.37 19.34
CA ARG A 91 3.06 8.84 20.07
C ARG A 91 4.16 8.42 19.09
N PRO A 92 5.37 9.01 19.18
CA PRO A 92 6.43 8.73 18.22
C PRO A 92 7.14 7.40 18.50
N LEU A 93 7.43 6.65 17.43
CA LEU A 93 8.29 5.47 17.39
C LEU A 93 9.23 5.61 16.17
N ILE A 94 10.42 6.19 16.39
CA ILE A 94 11.32 6.64 15.32
C ILE A 94 12.39 5.59 15.02
N GLY A 95 12.37 5.05 13.80
CA GLY A 95 13.28 4.02 13.31
C GLY A 95 12.57 2.69 13.02
N ALA A 96 13.31 1.76 12.43
CA ALA A 96 12.83 0.42 12.09
C ALA A 96 12.81 -0.48 13.34
N TYR A 97 11.79 -0.31 14.17
CA TYR A 97 11.56 -1.17 15.34
C TYR A 97 10.89 -2.49 14.94
N PRO A 98 11.09 -3.57 15.71
CA PRO A 98 10.37 -4.83 15.49
C PRO A 98 8.89 -4.69 15.83
N PHE A 99 8.07 -5.60 15.28
CA PHE A 99 6.62 -5.67 15.51
C PHE A 99 6.21 -5.53 16.99
N ASP A 100 6.92 -6.17 17.93
CA ASP A 100 6.58 -6.14 19.36
C ASP A 100 6.54 -4.73 19.96
N ALA A 101 7.35 -3.79 19.45
CA ALA A 101 7.32 -2.40 19.89
C ALA A 101 6.02 -1.70 19.45
N PHE A 102 5.60 -1.92 18.19
CA PHE A 102 4.34 -1.40 17.66
C PHE A 102 3.15 -1.99 18.40
N LYS A 103 3.14 -3.32 18.57
CA LYS A 103 2.12 -4.05 19.33
C LYS A 103 1.89 -3.45 20.71
N THR A 104 2.97 -3.16 21.44
CA THR A 104 2.88 -2.58 22.78
C THR A 104 2.15 -1.23 22.75
N ILE A 105 2.55 -0.31 21.86
CA ILE A 105 1.94 1.01 21.78
C ILE A 105 0.48 0.93 21.28
N ILE A 106 0.21 0.12 20.26
CA ILE A 106 -1.14 -0.06 19.71
C ILE A 106 -2.08 -0.62 20.79
N GLU A 107 -1.65 -1.62 21.55
CA GLU A 107 -2.48 -2.22 22.61
C GLU A 107 -2.75 -1.24 23.75
N GLU A 108 -1.80 -0.37 24.09
CA GLU A 108 -2.03 0.71 25.06
C GLU A 108 -3.04 1.74 24.54
N GLU A 109 -2.92 2.17 23.28
CA GLU A 109 -3.84 3.13 22.64
C GLU A 109 -5.26 2.57 22.46
N LEU A 110 -5.40 1.26 22.25
CA LEU A 110 -6.70 0.60 22.20
C LEU A 110 -7.40 0.57 23.57
N LEU A 111 -6.64 0.59 24.66
CA LEU A 111 -7.19 0.57 26.03
C LEU A 111 -7.47 1.98 26.55
N ASN A 112 -6.54 2.92 26.32
CA ASN A 112 -6.62 4.30 26.78
C ASN A 112 -6.17 5.24 25.65
N PRO A 113 -7.06 5.61 24.72
CA PRO A 113 -6.70 6.42 23.56
C PRO A 113 -6.16 7.78 23.98
N SER A 114 -4.98 8.13 23.47
CA SER A 114 -4.43 9.47 23.55
C SER A 114 -5.30 10.44 22.75
N GLU A 115 -5.46 11.68 23.22
CA GLU A 115 -6.04 12.75 22.41
C GLU A 115 -5.05 13.09 21.28
N PHE A 116 -5.47 12.88 20.03
CA PHE A 116 -4.69 13.24 18.86
C PHE A 116 -5.60 13.84 17.78
N ASP A 117 -5.02 14.72 16.98
CA ASP A 117 -5.72 15.33 15.86
C ASP A 117 -5.78 14.36 14.67
N ALA A 118 -6.91 13.65 14.53
CA ALA A 118 -7.13 12.72 13.44
C ALA A 118 -7.31 13.40 12.07
N SER A 119 -7.46 14.73 12.02
CA SER A 119 -7.52 15.47 10.75
C SER A 119 -6.22 15.37 9.96
N MET A 120 -5.13 15.00 10.65
CA MET A 120 -3.86 14.65 10.04
C MET A 120 -3.95 13.49 9.03
N ALA A 121 -5.04 12.75 8.90
CA ALA A 121 -5.15 11.65 7.93
C ALA A 121 -6.28 11.83 6.90
N GLU A 122 -6.91 13.01 6.83
CA GLU A 122 -8.14 13.19 6.05
C GLU A 122 -7.96 13.17 4.53
N THR A 123 -6.78 13.53 4.03
CA THR A 123 -6.46 13.58 2.59
C THR A 123 -5.71 12.34 2.09
N ASP A 124 -5.34 11.44 2.99
CA ASP A 124 -4.37 10.39 2.72
C ASP A 124 -5.03 9.10 2.20
N TYR A 125 -4.24 8.25 1.53
CA TYR A 125 -4.68 6.90 1.18
C TYR A 125 -4.68 6.00 2.41
N VAL A 126 -5.82 5.89 3.09
CA VAL A 126 -5.95 5.07 4.30
C VAL A 126 -6.02 3.57 3.97
N LEU A 127 -5.20 2.76 4.65
CA LEU A 127 -5.37 1.31 4.72
C LEU A 127 -6.16 0.92 5.97
N GLY A 128 -7.19 0.08 5.79
CA GLY A 128 -8.04 -0.42 6.87
C GLY A 128 -9.36 0.33 7.01
N ASP A 129 -10.02 0.16 8.16
CA ASP A 129 -11.28 0.85 8.47
C ASP A 129 -10.99 2.33 8.78
N PRO A 130 -11.54 3.31 8.02
CA PRO A 130 -11.31 4.73 8.28
C PRO A 130 -11.82 5.19 9.67
N ASN A 131 -12.68 4.41 10.32
CA ASN A 131 -13.19 4.65 11.66
C ASN A 131 -12.42 3.90 12.76
N ALA A 132 -11.32 3.22 12.41
CA ALA A 132 -10.48 2.55 13.38
C ALA A 132 -10.02 3.53 14.48
N PRO A 133 -10.02 3.11 15.76
CA PRO A 133 -9.74 3.98 16.90
C PRO A 133 -8.27 4.39 17.01
N VAL A 134 -7.37 3.66 16.35
CA VAL A 134 -5.93 3.97 16.32
C VAL A 134 -5.54 4.43 14.93
N LEU A 135 -4.99 5.63 14.81
CA LEU A 135 -4.28 6.10 13.63
C LEU A 135 -2.80 5.80 13.78
N MET A 136 -2.23 5.10 12.80
CA MET A 136 -0.79 4.97 12.64
C MET A 136 -0.37 5.73 11.37
N VAL A 137 0.51 6.71 11.52
CA VAL A 137 1.12 7.45 10.40
C VAL A 137 2.59 7.05 10.33
N GLU A 138 3.02 6.50 9.20
CA GLU A 138 4.42 6.28 8.88
C GLU A 138 4.92 7.36 7.92
N PHE A 139 5.92 8.13 8.34
CA PHE A 139 6.71 8.94 7.42
C PHE A 139 7.87 8.11 6.90
N GLY A 140 7.90 7.87 5.59
CA GLY A 140 8.81 6.93 4.97
C GLY A 140 9.47 7.44 3.69
N ASP A 141 10.47 6.69 3.25
CA ASP A 141 11.16 6.94 1.99
C ASP A 141 11.37 5.60 1.28
N TYR A 142 10.83 5.47 0.06
CA TYR A 142 10.86 4.21 -0.69
C TYR A 142 12.26 3.71 -1.04
N GLN A 143 13.31 4.54 -1.02
CA GLN A 143 14.71 4.13 -1.23
C GLN A 143 15.48 3.96 0.09
N CYS A 144 14.88 4.30 1.24
CA CYS A 144 15.49 4.10 2.55
C CYS A 144 15.55 2.61 2.94
N PRO A 145 16.73 2.06 3.23
CA PRO A 145 16.86 0.64 3.59
C PRO A 145 16.20 0.29 4.92
N PHE A 146 16.09 1.24 5.86
CA PHE A 146 15.39 1.04 7.13
C PHE A 146 13.87 1.07 6.96
N CYS A 147 13.34 1.86 6.02
CA CYS A 147 11.90 1.80 5.69
C CYS A 147 11.57 0.42 5.12
N ALA A 148 12.38 -0.08 4.19
CA ALA A 148 12.20 -1.44 3.68
C ALA A 148 12.43 -2.53 4.73
N GLN A 149 13.26 -2.29 5.74
CA GLN A 149 13.37 -3.19 6.88
C GLN A 149 12.06 -3.24 7.67
N LEU A 150 11.49 -2.09 8.02
CA LEU A 150 10.21 -2.00 8.72
C LEU A 150 9.07 -2.68 7.94
N PHE A 151 8.96 -2.39 6.64
CA PHE A 151 8.02 -3.03 5.72
C PHE A 151 8.08 -4.56 5.80
N ARG A 152 9.30 -5.13 5.75
CA ARG A 152 9.50 -6.59 5.78
C ARG A 152 9.29 -7.22 7.15
N GLU A 153 9.64 -6.53 8.23
CA GLU A 153 9.77 -7.12 9.56
C GLU A 153 8.61 -6.82 10.51
N ALA A 154 7.83 -5.76 10.26
CA ALA A 154 6.78 -5.33 11.17
C ALA A 154 5.45 -5.04 10.47
N GLU A 155 5.47 -4.37 9.32
CA GLU A 155 4.25 -3.85 8.69
C GLU A 155 3.25 -4.96 8.35
N HIS A 156 3.71 -6.10 7.81
CA HIS A 156 2.84 -7.25 7.53
C HIS A 156 2.05 -7.71 8.78
N ASP A 157 2.73 -7.84 9.92
CA ASP A 157 2.09 -8.29 11.16
C ASP A 157 1.16 -7.21 11.73
N ILE A 158 1.50 -5.92 11.58
CA ILE A 158 0.61 -4.79 11.92
C ILE A 158 -0.67 -4.87 11.08
N ILE A 159 -0.53 -5.07 9.78
CA ILE A 159 -1.65 -5.16 8.85
C ILE A 159 -2.56 -6.34 9.22
N VAL A 160 -1.99 -7.53 9.36
CA VAL A 160 -2.74 -8.76 9.64
C VAL A 160 -3.44 -8.71 10.99
N GLN A 161 -2.76 -8.23 12.05
CA GLN A 161 -3.27 -8.33 13.41
C GLN A 161 -4.12 -7.13 13.85
N TYR A 162 -3.91 -5.95 13.25
CA TYR A 162 -4.59 -4.72 13.67
C TYR A 162 -5.38 -4.05 12.55
N VAL A 163 -4.79 -3.83 11.37
CA VAL A 163 -5.46 -3.11 10.28
C VAL A 163 -6.66 -3.90 9.73
N ASN A 164 -6.45 -5.17 9.38
CA ASN A 164 -7.49 -6.07 8.86
C ASN A 164 -8.60 -6.38 9.89
N THR A 165 -8.37 -6.05 11.16
CA THR A 165 -9.34 -6.25 12.25
C THR A 165 -10.11 -4.96 12.61
N GLY A 166 -9.86 -3.87 11.88
CA GLY A 166 -10.50 -2.56 12.11
C GLY A 166 -9.99 -1.83 13.35
N LYS A 167 -8.86 -2.25 13.93
CA LYS A 167 -8.28 -1.63 15.14
C LYS A 167 -7.36 -0.47 14.82
N VAL A 168 -6.64 -0.56 13.70
CA VAL A 168 -5.71 0.46 13.22
C VAL A 168 -6.14 0.88 11.83
N LYS A 169 -6.10 2.18 11.56
CA LYS A 169 -6.00 2.74 10.22
C LYS A 169 -4.57 3.20 10.00
N LEU A 170 -3.98 2.73 8.92
CA LEU A 170 -2.59 3.01 8.57
C LEU A 170 -2.55 4.02 7.42
N VAL A 171 -1.65 4.97 7.54
CA VAL A 171 -1.31 5.95 6.53
C VAL A 171 0.20 5.93 6.33
N TYR A 172 0.64 5.97 5.08
CA TYR A 172 2.01 6.23 4.71
C TYR A 172 2.11 7.65 4.15
N ARG A 173 3.10 8.42 4.59
CA ARG A 173 3.38 9.78 4.15
C ARG A 173 4.78 9.89 3.61
N ASP A 174 4.91 10.54 2.47
CA ASP A 174 6.18 10.63 1.76
C ASP A 174 7.13 11.61 2.46
N TYR A 175 8.28 11.09 2.90
CA TYR A 175 9.36 11.85 3.49
C TYR A 175 10.69 11.62 2.73
N PRO A 176 10.75 12.02 1.44
CA PRO A 176 11.92 11.78 0.60
C PRO A 176 13.16 12.47 1.16
N LEU A 177 14.20 11.69 1.47
CA LEU A 177 15.49 12.20 1.92
C LEU A 177 16.30 12.68 0.71
N TYR A 178 15.88 13.80 0.10
CA TYR A 178 16.36 14.32 -1.19
C TYR A 178 17.88 14.32 -1.38
N ALA A 179 18.65 14.57 -0.32
CA ALA A 179 20.12 14.61 -0.39
C ALA A 179 20.79 13.23 -0.42
N LYS A 180 20.09 12.16 -0.02
CA LYS A 180 20.61 10.80 0.14
C LYS A 180 20.00 9.82 -0.85
N HIS A 181 18.72 10.02 -1.17
CA HIS A 181 17.90 9.07 -1.88
C HIS A 181 17.33 9.71 -3.16
N PRO A 182 18.07 9.72 -4.28
CA PRO A 182 17.62 10.35 -5.51
C PRO A 182 16.35 9.73 -6.11
N ALA A 183 16.04 8.47 -5.81
CA ALA A 183 14.83 7.80 -6.29
C ALA A 183 13.60 8.01 -5.37
N ALA A 184 13.78 8.61 -4.19
CA ALA A 184 12.69 8.78 -3.22
C ALA A 184 11.52 9.59 -3.79
N LEU A 185 11.80 10.75 -4.39
CA LEU A 185 10.75 11.60 -4.99
C LEU A 185 10.08 10.93 -6.21
N PRO A 186 10.82 10.37 -7.20
CA PRO A 186 10.20 9.60 -8.27
C PRO A 186 9.29 8.45 -7.78
N ALA A 187 9.72 7.73 -6.74
CA ALA A 187 8.93 6.63 -6.17
C ALA A 187 7.66 7.12 -5.46
N ALA A 188 7.77 8.18 -4.64
CA ALA A 188 6.64 8.86 -4.01
C ALA A 188 5.60 9.32 -5.05
N LEU A 189 6.04 10.07 -6.07
CA LEU A 189 5.18 10.51 -7.17
C LEU A 189 4.53 9.33 -7.91
N ALA A 190 5.25 8.23 -8.09
CA ALA A 190 4.72 7.03 -8.73
C ALA A 190 3.63 6.34 -7.87
N ALA A 191 3.82 6.26 -6.55
CA ALA A 191 2.80 5.75 -5.62
C ALA A 191 1.54 6.62 -5.65
N GLU A 192 1.69 7.94 -5.60
CA GLU A 192 0.59 8.90 -5.73
C GLU A 192 -0.18 8.75 -7.05
N CYS A 193 0.54 8.62 -8.16
CA CYS A 193 -0.04 8.39 -9.49
C CYS A 193 -0.69 7.02 -9.66
N ALA A 194 -0.37 6.04 -8.82
CA ALA A 194 -1.11 4.79 -8.73
C ALA A 194 -2.33 4.92 -7.80
N GLY A 195 -2.20 5.72 -6.74
CA GLY A 195 -3.26 6.08 -5.81
C GLY A 195 -4.43 6.77 -6.49
N GLU A 196 -4.19 7.67 -7.44
CA GLU A 196 -5.25 8.31 -8.22
C GLU A 196 -6.10 7.31 -9.04
N GLN A 197 -5.58 6.10 -9.25
CA GLN A 197 -6.24 4.99 -9.93
C GLN A 197 -6.74 3.92 -8.96
N GLY A 198 -6.68 4.17 -7.65
CA GLY A 198 -7.15 3.27 -6.58
C GLY A 198 -6.18 2.16 -6.20
N ALA A 199 -4.90 2.27 -6.58
CA ALA A 199 -3.90 1.22 -6.38
C ALA A 199 -2.71 1.64 -5.49
N TYR A 200 -2.89 2.66 -4.62
CA TYR A 200 -1.80 3.21 -3.81
C TYR A 200 -1.05 2.13 -3.02
N TRP A 201 -1.76 1.36 -2.20
CA TRP A 201 -1.15 0.37 -1.30
C TRP A 201 -0.51 -0.81 -2.04
N GLN A 202 -1.12 -1.26 -3.14
CA GLN A 202 -0.52 -2.29 -3.99
C GLN A 202 0.77 -1.78 -4.66
N TYR A 203 0.82 -0.50 -5.01
CA TYR A 203 2.00 0.12 -5.60
C TYR A 203 3.08 0.39 -4.55
N HIS A 204 2.69 0.84 -3.35
CA HIS A 204 3.53 0.98 -2.16
C HIS A 204 4.28 -0.34 -1.86
N ASP A 205 3.54 -1.45 -1.74
CA ASP A 205 4.13 -2.78 -1.50
C ASP A 205 5.14 -3.12 -2.61
N ALA A 206 4.74 -2.92 -3.87
CA ALA A 206 5.55 -3.26 -5.03
C ALA A 206 6.85 -2.43 -5.12
N LEU A 207 6.84 -1.17 -4.68
CA LEU A 207 8.03 -0.33 -4.58
C LEU A 207 9.03 -0.92 -3.57
N PHE A 208 8.57 -1.29 -2.38
CA PHE A 208 9.45 -1.88 -1.37
C PHE A 208 9.94 -3.29 -1.73
N GLU A 209 9.08 -4.11 -2.37
CA GLU A 209 9.47 -5.42 -2.91
C GLU A 209 10.55 -5.31 -4.01
N ASN A 210 10.63 -4.18 -4.70
CA ASN A 210 11.59 -3.92 -5.76
C ASN A 210 12.57 -2.79 -5.42
N GLN A 211 12.79 -2.48 -4.14
CA GLN A 211 13.60 -1.33 -3.71
C GLN A 211 15.01 -1.30 -4.33
N ASN A 212 15.61 -2.47 -4.52
CA ASN A 212 16.95 -2.61 -5.12
C ASN A 212 17.02 -2.25 -6.61
N LYS A 213 15.88 -1.98 -7.26
CA LYS A 213 15.75 -1.58 -8.66
C LYS A 213 15.32 -0.11 -8.84
N LEU A 214 15.12 0.63 -7.75
CA LEU A 214 14.74 2.05 -7.76
C LEU A 214 15.89 2.98 -8.16
#